data_AF-A0A9X5H9Y9-F1
#
_entry.id   AF-A0A9X5H9Y9-F1
#
_cell.length_a   1.000
_cell.length_b   1.000
_cell.length_c   1.000
_cell.angle_alpha   90.00
_cell.angle_beta   90.00
_cell.angle_gamma   90.00
#
_symmetry.space_group_name_H-M   'P 1'
#
loop_
_entity.id
_entity.type
_entity.pdbx_description
1 polymer ?
#
loop_
_entity_poly.entity_id
_entity_poly.type
_entity_poly.pdbx_seq_one_letter_code
_entity_poly.pdbx_strand_id
1 'polypeptide(L)'
;EAAYLLASCQGLSPEDAYAAVSTRARAAMGLPEVRVEAGFPADLLAVRGDGLPAALSLAYSRIVVHGGRVVARTSAVREYCDSAASGSGPGLPRQGRGPA
;
A
#
# COMPACT_ATOMS: atom_id res chain seq x y z
N GLU A 1 -5.28 6.09 -0.98
CA GLU A 1 -5.64 7.40 -1.54
C GLU A 1 -6.36 8.29 -0.53
N ALA A 2 -7.50 7.90 0.05
CA ALA A 2 -8.25 8.75 1.01
C ALA A 2 -7.39 9.36 2.15
N ALA A 3 -6.56 8.57 2.84
CA ALA A 3 -5.65 9.10 3.87
C ALA A 3 -4.62 10.10 3.33
N TYR A 4 -4.10 9.87 2.12
CA TYR A 4 -3.18 10.83 1.49
C TYR A 4 -3.89 12.17 1.25
N LEU A 5 -5.10 12.15 0.69
CA LEU A 5 -5.88 13.37 0.43
C LEU A 5 -6.23 14.13 1.72
N LEU A 6 -6.59 13.42 2.79
CA LEU A 6 -6.82 14.04 4.10
C LEU A 6 -5.56 14.73 4.64
N ALA A 7 -4.39 14.10 4.50
CA ALA A 7 -3.14 14.71 4.94
C ALA A 7 -2.71 15.89 4.06
N SER A 8 -2.70 15.71 2.73
CA SER A 8 -2.15 16.69 1.79
C SER A 8 -3.09 17.85 1.48
N CYS A 9 -4.39 17.62 1.47
CA CYS A 9 -5.38 18.62 1.06
C CYS A 9 -6.14 19.23 2.24
N GLN A 10 -6.24 18.52 3.37
CA GLN A 10 -6.99 18.98 4.55
C GLN A 10 -6.09 19.22 5.77
N GLY A 11 -4.78 19.06 5.64
CA GLY A 11 -3.81 19.41 6.68
C GLY A 11 -3.84 18.51 7.91
N LEU A 12 -4.50 17.35 7.85
CA LEU A 12 -4.44 16.36 8.93
C LEU A 12 -3.03 15.81 9.07
N SER A 13 -2.64 15.46 10.29
CA SER A 13 -1.43 14.66 10.51
C SER A 13 -1.55 13.33 9.73
N PRO A 14 -0.44 12.77 9.22
CA PRO A 14 -0.46 11.45 8.59
C PRO A 14 -1.13 10.37 9.45
N GLU A 15 -0.88 10.42 10.76
CA GLU A 15 -1.41 9.52 11.78
C GLU A 15 -2.93 9.65 11.91
N ASP A 16 -3.46 10.87 12.04
CA ASP A 16 -4.90 11.10 12.13
C ASP A 16 -5.61 10.79 10.82
N ALA A 17 -5.00 11.15 9.68
CA ALA A 17 -5.54 10.85 8.37
C ALA A 17 -5.64 9.34 8.13
N TYR A 18 -4.62 8.57 8.52
CA TYR A 18 -4.66 7.12 8.45
C TYR A 18 -5.68 6.54 9.44
N ALA A 19 -5.68 6.99 10.70
CA ALA A 19 -6.62 6.51 11.71
C ALA A 19 -8.08 6.73 11.29
N ALA A 20 -8.38 7.88 10.68
CA ALA A 20 -9.71 8.23 10.18
C ALA A 20 -10.26 7.23 9.15
N VAL A 21 -9.41 6.69 8.27
CA VAL A 21 -9.82 5.75 7.20
C VAL A 21 -9.55 4.28 7.53
N SER A 22 -8.97 4.00 8.69
CA SER A 22 -8.62 2.64 9.14
C SER A 22 -9.35 2.29 10.44
N THR A 23 -8.69 2.38 11.58
CA THR A 23 -9.22 1.94 12.89
C THR A 23 -10.49 2.70 13.27
N ARG A 24 -10.52 4.03 13.11
CA ARG A 24 -11.72 4.83 13.46
C ARG A 24 -12.89 4.51 12.53
N ALA A 25 -12.64 4.31 11.23
CA ALA A 25 -13.68 3.89 10.28
C ALA A 25 -14.27 2.51 10.63
N ARG A 26 -13.43 1.54 10.98
CA ARG A 26 -13.89 0.21 11.42
C ARG A 26 -14.73 0.28 12.68
N ALA A 27 -14.26 1.04 13.68
CA ALA A 27 -14.99 1.24 14.92
C ALA A 27 -16.36 1.88 14.69
N ALA A 28 -16.42 2.91 13.83
CA ALA A 28 -17.68 3.56 13.45
C ALA A 28 -18.67 2.60 12.75
N MET A 29 -18.16 1.59 12.03
CA MET A 29 -18.97 0.55 11.39
C MET A 29 -19.28 -0.65 12.30
N GLY A 30 -18.83 -0.66 13.56
CA GLY A 30 -19.02 -1.78 14.48
C GLY A 30 -18.26 -3.05 14.08
N LEU A 31 -17.18 -2.92 13.28
CA LEU A 31 -16.39 -4.07 12.82
C LEU A 31 -15.39 -4.51 13.90
N PRO A 32 -14.99 -5.80 13.91
CA PRO A 32 -13.96 -6.30 14.81
C PRO A 32 -12.66 -5.51 14.69
N GLU A 33 -12.00 -5.31 15.82
CA GLU A 33 -10.69 -4.69 15.86
C GLU A 33 -9.65 -5.55 15.14
N VAL A 34 -8.69 -4.89 14.48
CA VAL A 34 -7.57 -5.53 13.79
C VAL A 34 -6.29 -4.91 14.30
N ARG A 35 -5.34 -5.75 14.72
CA ARG A 35 -4.02 -5.36 15.19
C ARG A 35 -2.96 -6.31 14.63
N VAL A 36 -1.72 -5.83 14.56
CA VAL A 36 -0.57 -6.68 14.25
C VAL A 36 -0.09 -7.35 15.54
N GLU A 37 -0.92 -8.24 16.06
CA GLU A 37 -0.73 -8.94 17.33
C GLU A 37 -1.39 -10.31 17.27
N ALA A 38 -0.83 -11.31 17.97
CA ALA A 38 -1.39 -12.65 18.01
C ALA A 38 -2.81 -12.62 18.62
N GLY A 39 -3.72 -13.39 18.03
CA GLY A 39 -5.14 -13.45 18.46
C GLY A 39 -6.05 -12.46 17.74
N PHE A 40 -5.53 -11.52 16.95
CA PHE A 40 -6.32 -10.63 16.11
C PHE A 40 -6.48 -11.18 14.68
N PRO A 41 -7.52 -10.74 13.92
CA PRO A 41 -7.69 -11.12 12.53
C PRO A 41 -6.44 -10.80 11.70
N ALA A 42 -6.01 -11.74 10.86
CA ALA A 42 -4.88 -11.57 9.96
C ALA A 42 -5.27 -10.78 8.69
N ASP A 43 -5.76 -9.55 8.90
CA ASP A 43 -6.17 -8.59 7.88
C ASP A 43 -5.14 -7.46 7.80
N LEU A 44 -4.32 -7.47 6.75
CA LEU A 44 -3.12 -6.61 6.66
C LEU A 44 -2.97 -6.01 5.26
N LEU A 45 -2.38 -4.81 5.21
CA LEU A 45 -1.94 -4.17 3.98
C LEU A 45 -0.43 -3.94 4.07
N ALA A 46 0.34 -4.67 3.26
CA ALA A 46 1.78 -4.45 3.14
C ALA A 46 2.05 -3.46 2.01
N VAL A 47 2.75 -2.38 2.33
CA VAL A 47 3.17 -1.33 1.40
C VAL A 47 4.64 -1.01 1.61
N ARG A 48 5.28 -0.42 0.61
CA ARG A 48 6.66 0.08 0.75
C ARG A 48 6.65 1.45 1.41
N GLY A 49 7.53 1.66 2.38
CA GLY A 49 7.80 2.95 3.02
C GLY A 49 8.44 2.77 4.38
N ASP A 50 9.21 3.77 4.81
CA ASP A 50 9.93 3.74 6.10
C ASP A 50 9.11 4.33 7.26
N GLY A 51 7.85 4.68 6.97
CA GLY A 51 6.92 5.29 7.91
C GLY A 51 5.63 5.71 7.21
N LEU A 52 4.67 6.17 8.00
CA LEU A 52 3.34 6.51 7.51
C LEU A 52 3.33 7.62 6.43
N PRO A 53 4.09 8.72 6.54
CA PRO A 53 4.13 9.74 5.49
C PRO A 53 4.64 9.21 4.15
N ALA A 54 5.70 8.39 4.19
CA ALA A 54 6.29 7.78 3.00
C ALA A 54 5.33 6.77 2.36
N ALA A 55 4.68 5.94 3.18
CA ALA A 55 3.66 4.99 2.72
C ALA A 55 2.48 5.71 2.05
N LEU A 56 1.97 6.80 2.63
CA LEU A 56 0.86 7.55 2.03
C LEU A 56 1.23 8.20 0.69
N SER A 57 2.50 8.58 0.51
CA SER A 57 2.98 9.28 -0.69
C SER A 57 3.38 8.37 -1.84
N LEU A 58 3.82 7.13 -1.55
CA LEU A 58 4.52 6.26 -2.51
C LEU A 58 3.92 4.86 -2.71
N ALA A 59 2.89 4.47 -1.95
CA ALA A 59 2.40 3.08 -1.89
C ALA A 59 1.57 2.61 -3.10
N TYR A 60 2.15 2.68 -4.30
CA TYR A 60 1.53 2.12 -5.50
C TYR A 60 1.66 0.59 -5.59
N SER A 61 2.76 0.03 -5.06
CA SER A 61 2.92 -1.42 -4.89
C SER A 61 2.39 -1.85 -3.53
N ARG A 62 1.52 -2.86 -3.49
CA ARG A 62 0.86 -3.32 -2.28
C ARG A 62 0.46 -4.79 -2.33
N ILE A 63 0.40 -5.42 -1.16
CA ILE A 63 -0.15 -6.76 -0.96
C ILE A 63 -1.28 -6.65 0.05
N VAL A 64 -2.45 -7.19 -0.29
CA VAL A 64 -3.61 -7.25 0.60
C VAL A 64 -3.73 -8.67 1.13
N VAL A 65 -3.75 -8.78 2.46
CA VAL A 65 -3.99 -10.03 3.18
C VAL A 65 -5.35 -9.93 3.86
N HIS A 66 -6.18 -10.95 3.70
CA HIS A 66 -7.45 -11.10 4.41
C HIS A 66 -7.54 -12.51 4.99
N GLY A 67 -7.79 -12.61 6.30
CA GLY A 67 -7.86 -13.89 7.01
C GLY A 67 -6.60 -14.75 6.82
N GLY A 68 -5.42 -14.12 6.76
CA GLY A 68 -4.13 -14.80 6.57
C GLY A 68 -3.85 -15.25 5.14
N ARG A 69 -4.70 -14.88 4.16
CA ARG A 69 -4.50 -15.20 2.74
C ARG A 69 -4.21 -13.95 1.93
N VAL A 70 -3.25 -14.02 1.02
CA VAL A 70 -3.03 -12.93 0.05
C VAL A 70 -4.18 -12.93 -0.96
N VAL A 71 -5.00 -11.90 -0.91
CA VAL A 71 -6.17 -11.75 -1.79
C VAL A 71 -5.93 -10.81 -2.97
N ALA A 72 -4.93 -9.92 -2.87
CA ALA A 72 -4.53 -9.07 -3.99
C ALA A 72 -3.04 -8.73 -3.93
N ARG A 73 -2.43 -8.60 -5.11
CA ARG A 73 -1.09 -8.03 -5.29
C ARG A 73 -1.15 -6.98 -6.39
N THR A 74 -0.69 -5.79 -6.10
CA THR A 74 -0.50 -4.72 -7.08
C THR A 74 0.99 -4.40 -7.14
N SER A 75 1.54 -4.37 -8.34
CA SER A 75 2.92 -3.96 -8.58
C SER A 75 2.89 -2.71 -9.44
N ALA A 76 3.59 -1.69 -9.00
CA ALA A 76 3.76 -0.44 -9.73
C ALA A 76 5.21 -0.31 -10.18
N VAL A 77 5.38 -0.02 -11.46
CA VAL A 77 6.66 0.30 -12.07
C VAL A 77 6.68 1.80 -12.32
N ARG A 78 7.83 2.43 -12.04
CA ARG A 78 8.06 3.83 -12.37
C ARG A 78 9.10 3.86 -13.48
N GLU A 79 8.66 4.23 -14.67
CA GLU A 79 9.52 4.45 -15.82
C GLU A 79 9.81 5.94 -15.92
N TYR A 80 11.08 6.28 -16.08
CA TYR A 80 11.51 7.64 -16.34
C TYR A 80 11.89 7.69 -17.82
N CYS A 81 11.39 8.69 -18.56
CA CYS A 81 11.90 8.94 -19.90
C CYS A 81 13.41 9.16 -19.77
N ASP A 82 14.19 8.29 -20.39
CA ASP A 82 15.63 8.43 -20.44
C ASP A 82 15.92 9.74 -21.16
N SER A 83 16.24 10.79 -20.39
CA SER A 83 16.57 12.10 -20.96
C SER A 83 17.96 12.10 -21.58
N ALA A 84 18.63 10.94 -21.61
CA ALA A 84 19.79 10.67 -22.40
C ALA A 84 19.41 9.73 -23.54
N ALA A 85 19.31 10.28 -24.75
CA ALA A 85 19.70 9.49 -25.91
C ALA A 85 21.15 9.03 -25.69
N SER A 86 21.35 7.80 -25.21
CA SER A 86 22.49 6.93 -25.52
C SER A 86 22.39 5.57 -24.79
N GLY A 87 21.80 4.58 -25.47
CA GLY A 87 22.31 3.20 -25.41
C GLY A 87 21.47 2.17 -24.65
N SER A 88 20.83 1.30 -25.43
CA SER A 88 20.27 -0.04 -25.07
C SER A 88 18.94 -0.04 -24.30
N GLY A 89 17.87 -0.35 -25.04
CA GLY A 89 16.49 -0.33 -24.57
C GLY A 89 16.13 -1.35 -23.48
N PRO A 90 14.97 -1.15 -22.81
CA PRO A 90 14.59 -1.92 -21.64
C PRO A 90 14.18 -3.34 -22.02
N GLY A 91 14.95 -4.32 -21.54
CA GLY A 91 14.52 -5.71 -21.52
C GLY A 91 13.24 -5.85 -20.70
N LEU A 92 12.16 -6.32 -21.33
CA LEU A 92 10.86 -6.50 -20.70
C LEU A 92 10.95 -7.45 -19.49
N PRO A 93 10.18 -7.20 -18.42
CA PRO A 93 10.16 -8.07 -17.25
C PRO A 93 9.62 -9.45 -17.65
N ARG A 94 10.45 -10.49 -17.51
CA ARG A 94 10.02 -11.87 -17.66
C ARG A 94 9.12 -12.22 -16.48
N GLN A 95 7.82 -12.23 -16.69
CA GLN A 95 6.90 -12.79 -15.70
C GLN A 95 7.21 -14.29 -15.55
N GLY A 96 7.50 -14.71 -14.31
CA GLY A 96 7.83 -16.09 -13.98
C GLY A 96 6.67 -17.02 -14.33
N ARG A 97 6.96 -18.10 -15.06
CA ARG A 97 6.03 -19.23 -15.20
C ARG A 97 5.81 -19.84 -13.81
N GLY A 98 4.55 -19.97 -13.41
CA GLY A 98 4.18 -20.77 -12.24
C GLY A 98 4.57 -22.25 -12.44
N PRO A 99 4.65 -23.04 -11.34
CA PRO A 99 5.07 -24.43 -11.42
C PRO A 99 4.05 -25.28 -12.20
N ALA A 100 4.57 -26.29 -12.89
CA ALA A 100 3.81 -27.31 -13.63
C ALA A 100 3.13 -28.32 -12.69
#